data_AF-A0A933RF60-F1
#
_entry.id   AF-A0A933RF60-F1
#
_cell.length_a   1.000
_cell.length_b   1.000
_cell.length_c   1.000
_cell.angle_alpha   90.00
_cell.angle_beta   90.00
_cell.angle_gamma   90.00
#
_symmetry.space_group_name_H-M   'P 1'
#
loop_
_entity.id
_entity.type
_entity.pdbx_description
1 polymer ?
#
loop_
_entity_poly.entity_id
_entity_poly.type
_entity_poly.pdbx_seq_one_letter_code
_entity_poly.pdbx_strand_id
1 'polypeptide(L)'
;AALREAGLTRRLGVAPGPANGFTLDFIDCLERHGELIDWAMLILNPLEPWPGELALPAAEAHGVKVLARVADYGGIFHDDLRPGDPLGERDHRAFRPAGWIEAGNERLERLRPIAERHGLTMLQLALQWDLAHPAVEAVVPTLVQEAKPGAKPVERQREELASLPEELRLTPEEVEEIRRVGDNTGCMALKGGVPDHEGDPLPDRWTLDDELRAIAARWEIDPRGLQLSAG
;
A
#
# COMPACT_ATOMS: atom_id res chain seq x y z
N ALA A 1 24.69 -0.23 9.37
CA ALA A 1 25.76 -1.16 9.80
C ALA A 1 25.96 -1.16 11.33
N ALA A 2 26.33 -0.03 11.95
CA ALA A 2 26.69 0.05 13.37
C ALA A 2 25.71 -0.62 14.37
N LEU A 3 24.39 -0.49 14.18
CA LEU A 3 23.40 -1.16 15.05
C LEU A 3 23.49 -2.69 15.00
N ARG A 4 23.82 -3.27 13.84
CA ARG A 4 24.04 -4.73 13.70
C ARG A 4 25.36 -5.14 14.33
N GLU A 5 26.43 -4.39 14.09
CA GLU A 5 27.77 -4.64 14.63
C GLU A 5 27.79 -4.58 16.17
N ALA A 6 27.01 -3.66 16.74
CA ALA A 6 26.81 -3.56 18.19
C ALA A 6 25.89 -4.66 18.76
N GLY A 7 25.34 -5.55 17.92
CA GLY A 7 24.44 -6.63 18.33
C GLY A 7 23.04 -6.17 18.77
N LEU A 8 22.65 -4.91 18.50
CA LEU A 8 21.36 -4.35 18.93
C LEU A 8 20.20 -4.77 18.03
N THR A 9 20.48 -5.12 16.79
CA THR A 9 19.50 -5.68 15.86
C THR A 9 20.13 -6.69 14.93
N ARG A 10 19.31 -7.60 14.40
CA ARG A 10 19.71 -8.53 13.33
C ARG A 10 19.38 -7.99 11.95
N ARG A 11 18.39 -7.11 11.84
CA ARG A 11 17.88 -6.57 10.57
C ARG A 11 17.64 -5.07 10.64
N LEU A 12 17.75 -4.41 9.50
CA LEU A 12 17.48 -2.99 9.32
C LEU A 12 16.36 -2.85 8.29
N GLY A 13 15.50 -1.87 8.50
CA GLY A 13 14.47 -1.55 7.54
C GLY A 13 14.15 -0.08 7.50
N VAL A 14 13.47 0.31 6.42
CA VAL A 14 13.03 1.68 6.15
C VAL A 14 11.52 1.70 5.93
N ALA A 15 10.87 2.78 6.32
CA ALA A 15 9.42 2.94 6.19
C ALA A 15 9.12 4.38 5.76
N PRO A 16 9.02 4.67 4.45
CA PRO A 16 8.59 5.99 3.98
C PRO A 16 7.15 6.27 4.44
N GLY A 17 6.88 7.50 4.89
CA GLY A 17 5.58 7.86 5.45
C GLY A 17 5.55 9.21 6.18
N PRO A 18 4.39 9.59 6.76
CA PRO A 18 3.27 8.71 7.14
C PRO A 18 2.27 8.36 6.01
N ALA A 19 2.31 9.07 4.88
CA ALA A 19 1.36 8.96 3.77
C ALA A 19 2.00 8.48 2.45
N ASN A 20 1.18 8.32 1.41
CA ASN A 20 1.61 7.91 0.08
C ASN A 20 2.55 8.93 -0.59
N GLY A 21 3.49 8.42 -1.39
CA GLY A 21 4.54 9.19 -2.04
C GLY A 21 5.90 8.68 -1.64
N PHE A 22 6.89 9.58 -1.62
CA PHE A 22 8.32 9.27 -1.41
C PHE A 22 8.86 8.21 -2.37
N THR A 23 8.19 7.96 -3.50
CA THR A 23 8.51 6.86 -4.41
C THR A 23 9.94 6.96 -4.91
N LEU A 24 10.31 8.12 -5.47
CA LEU A 24 11.65 8.34 -5.99
C LEU A 24 12.69 8.46 -4.87
N ASP A 25 12.32 9.05 -3.73
CA ASP A 25 13.20 9.20 -2.57
C ASP A 25 13.52 7.84 -1.92
N PHE A 26 12.55 6.94 -1.89
CA PHE A 26 12.74 5.57 -1.43
C PHE A 26 13.62 4.80 -2.41
N ILE A 27 13.40 4.93 -3.72
CA ILE A 27 14.27 4.31 -4.73
C ILE A 27 15.70 4.85 -4.61
N ASP A 28 15.90 6.16 -4.44
CA ASP A 28 17.21 6.77 -4.17
C ASP A 28 17.87 6.14 -2.92
N CYS A 29 17.10 5.96 -1.85
CA CYS A 29 17.56 5.32 -0.63
C CYS A 29 18.05 3.89 -0.90
N LEU A 30 17.35 3.12 -1.73
CA LEU A 30 17.76 1.76 -2.11
C LEU A 30 19.01 1.78 -2.99
N GLU A 31 19.10 2.68 -3.97
CA GLU A 31 20.30 2.79 -4.82
C GLU A 31 21.56 3.12 -4.00
N ARG A 32 21.43 4.01 -3.00
CA ARG A 32 22.56 4.44 -2.16
C ARG A 32 22.88 3.46 -1.04
N HIS A 33 21.89 2.77 -0.50
CA HIS A 33 22.01 2.05 0.79
C HIS A 33 21.37 0.66 0.80
N GLY A 34 20.92 0.12 -0.32
CA GLY A 34 20.21 -1.16 -0.41
C GLY A 34 20.95 -2.33 0.25
N GLU A 35 22.28 -2.38 0.14
CA GLU A 35 23.12 -3.41 0.79
C GLU A 35 23.00 -3.43 2.33
N LEU A 36 22.55 -2.32 2.93
CA LEU A 36 22.35 -2.19 4.36
C LEU A 36 20.90 -2.42 4.79
N ILE A 37 19.94 -2.50 3.86
CA ILE A 37 18.49 -2.51 4.16
C ILE A 37 17.95 -3.93 3.85
N ASP A 38 17.39 -4.61 4.84
CA ASP A 38 16.76 -5.92 4.60
C ASP A 38 15.28 -5.80 4.27
N TRP A 39 14.62 -4.77 4.82
CA TRP A 39 13.16 -4.61 4.77
C TRP A 39 12.73 -3.19 4.42
N ALA A 40 11.66 -3.08 3.64
CA ALA A 40 10.91 -1.86 3.46
C ALA A 40 9.46 -2.07 3.91
N MET A 41 8.84 -1.07 4.51
CA MET A 41 7.40 -1.10 4.82
C MET A 41 6.67 -0.07 3.96
N LEU A 42 5.81 -0.53 3.06
CA LEU A 42 5.11 0.30 2.07
C LEU A 42 3.60 0.22 2.24
N ILE A 43 2.90 1.31 1.96
CA ILE A 43 1.44 1.26 1.77
C ILE A 43 1.20 0.61 0.41
N LEU A 44 0.49 -0.51 0.41
CA LEU A 44 0.13 -1.25 -0.78
C LEU A 44 -1.13 -2.07 -0.47
N ASN A 45 -2.12 -2.02 -1.37
CA ASN A 45 -3.32 -2.85 -1.34
C ASN A 45 -4.02 -2.74 -2.71
N PRO A 46 -4.98 -3.62 -3.02
CA PRO A 46 -5.60 -3.62 -4.34
C PRO A 46 -6.37 -2.36 -4.72
N LEU A 47 -6.86 -1.57 -3.76
CA LEU A 47 -7.60 -0.31 -4.02
C LEU A 47 -6.70 0.92 -3.91
N GLU A 48 -5.41 0.71 -3.65
CA GLU A 48 -4.37 1.74 -3.62
C GLU A 48 -3.03 1.20 -4.16
N PRO A 49 -2.98 0.63 -5.39
CA PRO A 49 -1.74 0.17 -5.99
C PRO A 49 -0.75 1.32 -6.22
N TRP A 50 -1.26 2.48 -6.63
CA TRP A 50 -0.45 3.68 -6.83
C TRP A 50 -0.31 4.48 -5.52
N PRO A 51 0.89 4.99 -5.19
CA PRO A 51 2.14 4.87 -5.94
C PRO A 51 3.05 3.72 -5.46
N GLY A 52 2.62 2.95 -4.45
CA GLY A 52 3.47 1.96 -3.78
C GLY A 52 4.05 0.91 -4.72
N GLU A 53 3.26 0.46 -5.70
CA GLU A 53 3.68 -0.55 -6.68
C GLU A 53 4.86 -0.09 -7.55
N LEU A 54 4.98 1.23 -7.81
CA LEU A 54 6.06 1.80 -8.63
C LEU A 54 7.46 1.57 -8.02
N ALA A 55 7.53 1.34 -6.71
CA ALA A 55 8.78 1.11 -6.00
C ALA A 55 9.17 -0.37 -5.87
N LEU A 56 8.27 -1.31 -6.18
CA LEU A 56 8.52 -2.74 -6.00
C LEU A 56 9.66 -3.28 -6.88
N PRO A 57 9.80 -2.87 -8.16
CA PRO A 57 10.94 -3.30 -8.99
C PRO A 57 12.30 -2.93 -8.38
N ALA A 58 12.39 -1.75 -7.74
CA ALA A 58 13.61 -1.32 -7.07
C ALA A 58 13.90 -2.12 -5.80
N ALA A 59 12.86 -2.41 -5.02
CA ALA A 59 12.99 -3.29 -3.86
C ALA A 59 13.52 -4.68 -4.27
N GLU A 60 12.94 -5.26 -5.33
CA GLU A 60 13.38 -6.55 -5.88
C GLU A 60 14.85 -6.52 -6.34
N ALA A 61 15.21 -5.54 -7.18
CA ALA A 61 16.56 -5.41 -7.73
C ALA A 61 17.66 -5.26 -6.66
N HIS A 62 17.32 -4.62 -5.53
CA HIS A 62 18.23 -4.42 -4.40
C HIS A 62 18.11 -5.52 -3.33
N GLY A 63 17.29 -6.55 -3.54
CA GLY A 63 17.12 -7.65 -2.60
C GLY A 63 16.45 -7.23 -1.28
N VAL A 64 15.71 -6.13 -1.29
CA VAL A 64 15.01 -5.57 -0.12
C VAL A 64 13.60 -6.14 -0.07
N LYS A 65 13.27 -6.81 1.04
CA LYS A 65 11.95 -7.43 1.22
C LYS A 65 10.91 -6.39 1.59
N VAL A 66 9.71 -6.47 1.04
CA VAL A 66 8.62 -5.56 1.32
C VAL A 66 7.64 -6.17 2.31
N LEU A 67 7.27 -5.38 3.32
CA LEU A 67 6.13 -5.58 4.18
C LEU A 67 5.03 -4.60 3.73
N ALA A 68 3.96 -5.11 3.14
CA ALA A 68 2.80 -4.30 2.76
C ALA A 68 1.95 -4.00 4.02
N ARG A 69 1.65 -2.71 4.23
CA ARG A 69 0.78 -2.23 5.30
C ARG A 69 -0.45 -1.54 4.71
N VAL A 70 -1.50 -1.42 5.52
CA VAL A 70 -2.82 -0.89 5.07
C VAL A 70 -3.44 -1.81 3.99
N ALA A 71 -3.07 -3.10 4.01
CA ALA A 71 -3.61 -4.13 3.12
C ALA A 71 -5.15 -4.25 3.22
N ASP A 72 -5.72 -3.88 4.38
CA ASP A 72 -7.17 -3.87 4.64
C ASP A 72 -7.91 -2.63 4.08
N TYR A 73 -7.19 -1.68 3.50
CA TYR A 73 -7.70 -0.40 2.99
C TYR A 73 -8.54 0.40 4.01
N GLY A 74 -8.11 0.42 5.28
CA GLY A 74 -8.82 1.12 6.35
C GLY A 74 -10.08 0.39 6.82
N GLY A 75 -10.05 -0.94 6.76
CA GLY A 75 -11.10 -1.85 7.19
C GLY A 75 -12.10 -2.26 6.11
N ILE A 76 -12.03 -1.68 4.91
CA ILE A 76 -12.97 -1.99 3.81
C ILE A 76 -12.89 -3.46 3.44
N PHE A 77 -11.69 -4.03 3.32
CA PHE A 77 -11.51 -5.44 2.96
C PHE A 77 -11.96 -6.43 4.03
N HIS A 78 -12.26 -6.00 5.28
CA HIS A 78 -12.95 -6.86 6.25
C HIS A 78 -14.40 -7.16 5.85
N ASP A 79 -14.91 -6.47 4.82
CA ASP A 79 -16.24 -6.64 4.23
C ASP A 79 -17.37 -6.50 5.27
N ASP A 80 -17.17 -5.60 6.25
CA ASP A 80 -18.13 -5.29 7.30
C ASP A 80 -18.55 -3.81 7.30
N LEU A 81 -17.65 -2.87 6.98
CA LEU A 81 -17.96 -1.44 6.94
C LEU A 81 -18.81 -1.07 5.71
N ARG A 82 -20.03 -0.59 5.93
CA ARG A 82 -21.02 -0.23 4.90
C ARG A 82 -21.28 1.29 4.84
N PRO A 83 -21.76 1.80 3.70
CA PRO A 83 -22.25 3.18 3.60
C PRO A 83 -23.27 3.52 4.69
N GLY A 84 -23.08 4.65 5.36
CA GLY A 84 -23.94 5.11 6.46
C GLY A 84 -23.61 4.52 7.83
N ASP A 85 -22.70 3.54 7.95
CA ASP A 85 -22.24 3.06 9.25
C ASP A 85 -21.48 4.16 10.00
N PRO A 86 -21.65 4.26 11.33
CA PRO A 86 -20.91 5.23 12.13
C PRO A 86 -19.45 4.79 12.29
N LEU A 87 -18.54 5.75 12.19
CA LEU A 87 -17.18 5.61 12.68
C LEU A 87 -17.11 6.02 14.15
N GLY A 88 -16.11 5.51 14.88
CA GLY A 88 -15.89 5.92 16.26
C GLY A 88 -15.57 7.41 16.37
N GLU A 89 -15.91 8.04 17.50
CA GLU A 89 -15.72 9.49 17.73
C GLU A 89 -14.30 9.98 17.46
N ARG A 90 -13.29 9.14 17.75
CA ARG A 90 -11.85 9.46 17.59
C ARG A 90 -11.20 8.68 16.45
N ASP A 91 -12.02 8.16 15.53
CA ASP A 91 -11.52 7.39 14.41
C ASP A 91 -10.86 8.30 13.38
N HIS A 92 -9.57 8.09 13.13
CA HIS A 92 -8.82 8.88 12.14
C HIS A 92 -9.38 8.73 10.72
N ARG A 93 -10.13 7.67 10.43
CA ARG A 93 -10.78 7.46 9.13
C ARG A 93 -11.84 8.53 8.84
N ALA A 94 -12.28 9.28 9.85
CA ALA A 94 -13.13 10.46 9.66
C ALA A 94 -12.46 11.59 8.86
N PHE A 95 -11.13 11.59 8.73
CA PHE A 95 -10.39 12.53 7.87
C PHE A 95 -10.24 12.06 6.42
N ARG A 96 -10.71 10.85 6.07
CA ARG A 96 -10.72 10.39 4.68
C ARG A 96 -11.71 11.19 3.84
N PRO A 97 -11.48 11.32 2.52
CA PRO A 97 -12.41 12.03 1.64
C PRO A 97 -13.84 11.50 1.75
N ALA A 98 -14.83 12.39 1.65
CA ALA A 98 -16.22 11.97 1.63
C ALA A 98 -16.48 10.98 0.48
N GLY A 99 -17.32 9.96 0.71
CA GLY A 99 -17.61 8.93 -0.29
C GLY A 99 -16.62 7.75 -0.34
N TRP A 100 -15.57 7.75 0.49
CA TRP A 100 -14.53 6.70 0.42
C TRP A 100 -15.06 5.31 0.78
N ILE A 101 -16.05 5.21 1.67
CA ILE A 101 -16.68 3.93 2.05
C ILE A 101 -17.52 3.40 0.89
N GLU A 102 -18.32 4.28 0.27
CA GLU A 102 -19.16 3.98 -0.88
C GLU A 102 -18.31 3.50 -2.06
N ALA A 103 -17.30 4.28 -2.45
CA ALA A 103 -16.40 3.93 -3.54
C ALA A 103 -15.60 2.65 -3.25
N GLY A 104 -15.18 2.44 -1.99
CA GLY A 104 -14.53 1.21 -1.56
C GLY A 104 -15.44 -0.01 -1.73
N ASN A 105 -16.67 0.06 -1.23
CA ASN A 105 -17.64 -1.03 -1.35
C ASN A 105 -18.03 -1.31 -2.82
N GLU A 106 -18.20 -0.28 -3.66
CA GLU A 106 -18.45 -0.48 -5.10
C GLU A 106 -17.32 -1.29 -5.77
N ARG A 107 -16.06 -0.97 -5.44
CA ARG A 107 -14.91 -1.72 -5.95
C ARG A 107 -14.85 -3.14 -5.36
N LEU A 108 -15.21 -3.36 -4.09
CA LEU A 108 -15.31 -4.71 -3.54
C LEU A 108 -16.29 -5.57 -4.33
N GLU A 109 -17.46 -5.05 -4.69
CA GLU A 109 -18.45 -5.80 -5.49
C GLU A 109 -17.91 -6.18 -6.87
N ARG A 110 -17.10 -5.31 -7.50
CA ARG A 110 -16.44 -5.62 -8.78
C ARG A 110 -15.38 -6.72 -8.63
N LEU A 111 -14.71 -6.80 -7.48
CA LEU A 111 -13.69 -7.80 -7.18
C LEU A 111 -14.26 -9.13 -6.66
N ARG A 112 -15.48 -9.11 -6.10
CA ARG A 112 -16.14 -10.27 -5.46
C ARG A 112 -16.16 -11.53 -6.33
N PRO A 113 -16.44 -11.48 -7.66
CA PRO A 113 -16.41 -12.67 -8.49
C PRO A 113 -15.05 -13.36 -8.56
N ILE A 114 -13.94 -12.62 -8.37
CA ILE A 114 -12.59 -13.19 -8.34
C ILE A 114 -12.37 -13.92 -7.01
N ALA A 115 -12.71 -13.28 -5.89
CA ALA A 115 -12.60 -13.89 -4.56
C ALA A 115 -13.41 -15.19 -4.46
N GLU A 116 -14.64 -15.19 -4.97
CA GLU A 116 -15.54 -16.36 -4.94
C GLU A 116 -14.98 -17.56 -5.73
N ARG A 117 -14.38 -17.33 -6.91
CA ARG A 117 -13.76 -18.40 -7.71
C ARG A 117 -12.65 -19.14 -6.95
N HIS A 118 -11.93 -18.42 -6.09
CA HIS A 118 -10.80 -18.96 -5.33
C HIS A 118 -11.14 -19.33 -3.89
N GLY A 119 -12.40 -19.17 -3.50
CA GLY A 119 -12.86 -19.41 -2.13
C GLY A 119 -12.15 -18.53 -1.11
N LEU A 120 -11.81 -17.29 -1.49
CA LEU A 120 -11.16 -16.31 -0.64
C LEU A 120 -12.21 -15.38 -0.04
N THR A 121 -11.97 -14.92 1.19
CA THR A 121 -12.66 -13.71 1.67
C THR A 121 -12.09 -12.46 0.98
N MET A 122 -12.77 -11.31 1.11
CA MET A 122 -12.25 -10.06 0.55
C MET A 122 -10.91 -9.65 1.18
N LEU A 123 -10.72 -9.88 2.48
CA LEU A 123 -9.42 -9.66 3.13
C LEU A 123 -8.36 -10.55 2.52
N GLN A 124 -8.64 -11.86 2.40
CA GLN A 124 -7.68 -12.80 1.84
C GLN A 124 -7.35 -12.51 0.37
N LEU A 125 -8.32 -12.03 -0.42
CA LEU A 125 -8.07 -11.54 -1.78
C LEU A 125 -7.03 -10.42 -1.78
N ALA A 126 -7.19 -9.41 -0.91
CA ALA A 126 -6.25 -8.31 -0.82
C ALA A 126 -4.84 -8.75 -0.42
N LEU A 127 -4.75 -9.65 0.58
CA LEU A 127 -3.49 -10.20 1.04
C LEU A 127 -2.79 -11.04 -0.04
N GLN A 128 -3.54 -11.88 -0.78
CA GLN A 128 -2.98 -12.66 -1.89
C GLN A 128 -2.53 -11.78 -3.06
N TRP A 129 -3.23 -10.67 -3.32
CA TRP A 129 -2.82 -9.72 -4.35
C TRP A 129 -1.49 -9.06 -3.98
N ASP A 130 -1.34 -8.57 -2.74
CA ASP A 130 -0.07 -8.01 -2.26
C ASP A 130 1.07 -9.05 -2.33
N LEU A 131 0.82 -10.29 -1.87
CA LEU A 131 1.80 -11.38 -1.87
C LEU A 131 2.14 -11.92 -3.28
N ALA A 132 1.35 -11.57 -4.30
CA ALA A 132 1.64 -11.96 -5.68
C ALA A 132 2.81 -11.15 -6.28
N HIS A 133 3.20 -10.03 -5.65
CA HIS A 133 4.34 -9.24 -6.08
C HIS A 133 5.66 -9.83 -5.54
N PRO A 134 6.68 -10.09 -6.39
CA PRO A 134 7.92 -10.77 -5.98
C PRO A 134 8.67 -10.13 -4.80
N ALA A 135 8.63 -8.80 -4.68
CA ALA A 135 9.28 -8.08 -3.60
C ALA A 135 8.55 -8.22 -2.24
N VAL A 136 7.25 -8.54 -2.24
CA VAL A 136 6.41 -8.56 -1.02
C VAL A 136 6.56 -9.91 -0.32
N GLU A 137 7.22 -9.90 0.83
CA GLU A 137 7.44 -11.10 1.66
C GLU A 137 6.40 -11.19 2.79
N ALA A 138 5.84 -10.06 3.21
CA ALA A 138 4.92 -10.00 4.34
C ALA A 138 3.79 -8.99 4.09
N VAL A 139 2.62 -9.30 4.62
CA VAL A 139 1.43 -8.44 4.57
C VAL A 139 0.88 -8.27 5.98
N VAL A 140 0.49 -7.05 6.33
CA VAL A 140 -0.01 -6.73 7.67
C VAL A 140 -1.29 -5.90 7.56
N PRO A 141 -2.48 -6.55 7.63
CA PRO A 141 -3.73 -5.82 7.73
C PRO A 141 -3.94 -5.30 9.15
N THR A 142 -4.68 -4.20 9.26
CA THR A 142 -5.16 -3.67 10.53
C THR A 142 -6.41 -4.44 10.95
N LEU A 143 -6.42 -5.00 12.17
CA LEU A 143 -7.65 -5.58 12.74
C LEU A 143 -8.41 -4.46 13.47
N VAL A 144 -9.64 -4.18 13.03
CA VAL A 144 -10.45 -3.07 13.54
C VAL A 144 -11.90 -3.50 13.64
N GLN A 145 -12.45 -3.50 14.86
CA GLN A 145 -13.87 -3.73 15.06
C GLN A 145 -14.65 -2.43 14.84
N GLU A 146 -15.62 -2.45 13.93
CA GLU A 146 -16.42 -1.28 13.63
C GLU A 146 -17.32 -0.86 14.81
N ALA A 147 -17.60 0.45 14.90
CA ALA A 147 -18.32 1.06 16.02
C ALA A 147 -19.85 0.93 15.89
N LYS A 148 -20.33 -0.22 15.41
CA LYS A 148 -21.76 -0.51 15.19
C LYS A 148 -22.21 -1.79 15.89
N PRO A 149 -23.49 -1.89 16.28
CA PRO A 149 -24.05 -3.15 16.77
C PRO A 149 -23.90 -4.28 15.74
N GLY A 150 -23.41 -5.43 16.18
CA GLY A 150 -23.24 -6.60 15.31
C GLY A 150 -22.03 -6.56 14.38
N ALA A 151 -21.10 -5.61 14.56
CA ALA A 151 -19.84 -5.58 13.81
C ALA A 151 -19.06 -6.90 13.94
N LYS A 152 -18.34 -7.26 12.87
CA LYS A 152 -17.41 -8.40 12.85
C LYS A 152 -16.35 -8.17 13.93
N PRO A 153 -16.26 -9.04 14.97
CA PRO A 153 -15.31 -8.83 16.04
C PRO A 153 -13.88 -9.12 15.59
N VAL A 154 -12.90 -8.50 16.25
CA VAL A 154 -11.47 -8.64 15.94
C VAL A 154 -11.03 -10.11 15.98
N GLU A 155 -11.61 -10.94 16.84
CA GLU A 155 -11.33 -12.37 16.91
C GLU A 155 -11.69 -13.08 15.60
N ARG A 156 -12.80 -12.71 14.96
CA ARG A 156 -13.19 -13.27 13.64
C ARG A 156 -12.26 -12.79 12.53
N GLN A 157 -11.87 -11.52 12.54
CA GLN A 157 -10.88 -11.01 11.58
C GLN A 157 -9.52 -11.71 11.75
N ARG A 158 -9.13 -12.03 12.98
CA ARG A 158 -7.91 -12.80 13.26
C ARG A 158 -8.01 -14.24 12.76
N GLU A 159 -9.15 -14.91 12.96
CA GLU A 159 -9.41 -16.25 12.40
C GLU A 159 -9.36 -16.26 10.87
N GLU A 160 -9.92 -15.22 10.23
CA GLU A 160 -9.89 -15.02 8.79
C GLU A 160 -8.46 -14.82 8.27
N LEU A 161 -7.67 -13.97 8.93
CA LEU A 161 -6.24 -13.79 8.63
C LEU A 161 -5.44 -15.09 8.81
N ALA A 162 -5.66 -15.80 9.93
CA ALA A 162 -4.96 -17.05 10.23
C ALA A 162 -5.32 -18.21 9.29
N SER A 163 -6.42 -18.09 8.53
CA SER A 163 -6.87 -19.06 7.53
C SER A 163 -6.56 -18.65 6.09
N LEU A 164 -5.73 -17.61 5.90
CA LEU A 164 -5.18 -17.27 4.59
C LEU A 164 -4.49 -18.50 3.98
N PRO A 165 -4.85 -18.92 2.76
CA PRO A 165 -4.17 -20.03 2.11
C PRO A 165 -2.67 -19.74 1.91
N GLU A 166 -1.83 -20.74 2.17
CA GLU A 166 -0.38 -20.63 1.98
C GLU A 166 0.00 -20.54 0.49
N GLU A 167 -0.77 -21.20 -0.38
CA GLU A 167 -0.56 -21.10 -1.82
C GLU A 167 -1.20 -19.84 -2.40
N LEU A 168 -0.46 -19.14 -3.27
CA LEU A 168 -1.02 -18.13 -4.15
C LEU A 168 -2.00 -18.78 -5.12
N ARG A 169 -3.25 -18.32 -5.08
CA ARG A 169 -4.37 -18.82 -5.90
C ARG A 169 -4.68 -17.92 -7.08
N LEU A 170 -4.33 -16.63 -7.00
CA LEU A 170 -4.55 -15.66 -8.07
C LEU A 170 -3.60 -15.91 -9.24
N THR A 171 -4.11 -15.86 -10.47
CA THR A 171 -3.25 -15.88 -11.67
C THR A 171 -2.65 -14.50 -11.94
N PRO A 172 -1.56 -14.39 -12.71
CA PRO A 172 -1.02 -13.09 -13.12
C PRO A 172 -2.06 -12.19 -13.81
N GLU A 173 -2.96 -12.78 -14.61
CA GLU A 173 -4.03 -12.03 -15.28
C GLU A 173 -5.04 -11.47 -14.28
N GLU A 174 -5.37 -12.22 -13.23
CA GLU A 174 -6.27 -11.77 -12.17
C GLU A 174 -5.62 -10.71 -11.29
N VAL A 175 -4.33 -10.85 -10.96
CA VAL A 175 -3.56 -9.81 -10.24
C VAL A 175 -3.63 -8.48 -10.98
N GLU A 176 -3.44 -8.53 -12.30
CA GLU A 176 -3.49 -7.36 -13.17
C GLU A 176 -4.94 -6.84 -13.40
N GLU A 177 -5.95 -7.71 -13.42
CA GLU A 177 -7.36 -7.31 -13.41
C GLU A 177 -7.73 -6.56 -12.12
N ILE A 178 -7.33 -7.10 -10.97
CA ILE A 178 -7.53 -6.50 -9.66
C ILE A 178 -6.86 -5.11 -9.60
N ARG A 179 -5.60 -5.00 -10.06
CA ARG A 179 -4.87 -3.73 -10.17
C ARG A 179 -5.67 -2.69 -10.96
N ARG A 180 -6.22 -3.06 -12.13
CA ARG A 180 -7.03 -2.15 -12.95
C ARG A 180 -8.33 -1.71 -12.27
N VAL A 181 -8.99 -2.61 -11.54
CA VAL A 181 -10.24 -2.28 -10.84
C VAL A 181 -9.99 -1.25 -9.73
N GLY A 182 -8.88 -1.38 -9.01
CA GLY A 182 -8.52 -0.48 -7.93
C GLY A 182 -7.55 0.64 -8.30
N ASP A 183 -7.31 0.87 -9.60
CA ASP A 183 -6.47 1.98 -10.04
C ASP A 183 -6.92 3.29 -9.41
N ASN A 184 -5.99 3.89 -8.66
CA ASN A 184 -6.16 5.13 -7.92
C ASN A 184 -5.16 6.20 -8.38
N THR A 185 -4.57 6.03 -9.57
CA THR A 185 -3.55 6.95 -10.10
C THR A 185 -4.04 8.38 -10.09
N GLY A 186 -3.27 9.25 -9.42
CA GLY A 186 -3.56 10.68 -9.33
C GLY A 186 -4.81 11.02 -8.52
N CYS A 187 -5.27 10.16 -7.60
CA CYS A 187 -6.42 10.45 -6.73
C CYS A 187 -6.07 11.34 -5.52
N MET A 188 -4.78 11.55 -5.25
CA MET A 188 -4.29 12.35 -4.13
C MET A 188 -2.95 13.01 -4.48
N ALA A 189 -2.63 14.09 -3.77
CA ALA A 189 -1.29 14.66 -3.86
C ALA A 189 -0.30 13.79 -3.09
N LEU A 190 0.88 13.56 -3.67
CA LEU A 190 1.92 12.72 -3.08
C LEU A 190 2.87 13.52 -2.17
N LYS A 191 3.55 12.79 -1.28
CA LYS A 191 4.69 13.28 -0.50
C LYS A 191 6.01 13.00 -1.20
N GLY A 192 7.09 13.63 -0.73
CA GLY A 192 8.44 13.48 -1.27
C GLY A 192 8.76 14.47 -2.40
N GLY A 193 9.69 14.09 -3.27
CA GLY A 193 10.05 14.85 -4.46
C GLY A 193 9.00 14.70 -5.55
N VAL A 194 8.19 15.74 -5.74
CA VAL A 194 6.97 15.68 -6.57
C VAL A 194 6.95 16.83 -7.60
N PRO A 195 6.32 16.63 -8.78
CA PRO A 195 6.33 17.63 -9.85
C PRO A 195 5.40 18.82 -9.59
N ASP A 196 4.45 18.68 -8.65
CA ASP A 196 3.44 19.70 -8.31
C ASP A 196 3.85 20.54 -7.09
N HIS A 197 5.13 20.49 -6.69
CA HIS A 197 5.72 21.38 -5.67
C HIS A 197 6.79 22.28 -6.28
N GLU A 198 6.64 23.59 -6.07
CA GLU A 198 7.64 24.60 -6.42
C GLU A 198 7.99 25.44 -5.19
N GLY A 199 9.25 25.87 -5.10
CA GLY A 199 9.74 26.75 -4.02
C GLY A 199 10.49 25.99 -2.92
N ASP A 200 10.46 26.56 -1.71
CA ASP A 200 11.22 26.03 -0.57
C ASP A 200 10.72 24.64 -0.16
N PRO A 201 11.61 23.74 0.30
CA PRO A 201 11.22 22.42 0.81
C PRO A 201 10.28 22.52 2.02
N LEU A 202 9.23 21.71 2.01
CA LEU A 202 8.34 21.45 3.15
C LEU A 202 8.75 20.14 3.85
N PRO A 203 8.27 19.89 5.09
CA PRO A 203 8.63 18.69 5.84
C PRO A 203 8.36 17.37 5.10
N ASP A 204 7.39 17.34 4.18
CA ASP A 204 6.97 16.14 3.47
C ASP A 204 6.82 16.33 1.96
N ARG A 205 7.27 17.46 1.41
CA ARG A 205 7.21 17.78 -0.03
C ARG A 205 8.36 18.66 -0.46
N TRP A 206 9.00 18.33 -1.57
CA TRP A 206 10.06 19.15 -2.16
C TRP A 206 10.02 19.06 -3.68
N THR A 207 10.74 19.98 -4.31
CA THR A 207 10.85 20.06 -5.76
C THR A 207 11.46 18.78 -6.32
N LEU A 208 10.87 18.27 -7.39
CA LEU A 208 11.48 17.21 -8.19
C LEU A 208 12.72 17.74 -8.95
N ASP A 209 13.89 17.50 -8.36
CA ASP A 209 15.19 17.90 -8.91
C ASP A 209 15.73 16.96 -10.00
N ASP A 210 16.91 17.27 -10.54
CA ASP A 210 17.53 16.51 -11.62
C ASP A 210 17.98 15.11 -11.17
N GLU A 211 18.33 14.92 -9.89
CA GLU A 211 18.71 13.60 -9.35
C GLU A 211 17.50 12.67 -9.34
N LEU A 212 16.37 13.13 -8.80
CA LEU A 212 15.13 12.37 -8.77
C LEU A 212 14.55 12.14 -10.17
N ARG A 213 14.70 13.09 -11.11
CA ARG A 213 14.35 12.86 -12.52
C ARG A 213 15.19 11.78 -13.16
N ALA A 214 16.49 11.73 -12.86
CA ALA A 214 17.39 10.70 -13.35
C ALA A 214 17.02 9.32 -12.78
N ILE A 215 16.59 9.25 -11.51
CA ILE A 215 16.05 8.03 -10.89
C ILE A 215 14.77 7.60 -11.60
N ALA A 216 13.81 8.50 -11.76
CA ALA A 216 12.56 8.21 -12.44
C ALA A 216 12.80 7.63 -13.86
N ALA A 217 13.75 8.22 -14.60
CA ALA A 217 14.14 7.72 -15.91
C ALA A 217 14.78 6.31 -15.88
N ARG A 218 15.65 6.01 -14.89
CA ARG A 218 16.26 4.68 -14.74
C ARG A 218 15.24 3.58 -14.46
N TRP A 219 14.19 3.92 -13.70
CA TRP A 219 13.14 2.99 -13.28
C TRP A 219 11.88 3.06 -14.14
N GLU A 220 11.93 3.76 -15.27
CA GLU A 220 10.82 3.91 -16.21
C GLU A 220 9.53 4.49 -15.60
N ILE A 221 9.68 5.33 -14.57
CA ILE A 221 8.59 6.04 -13.91
C ILE A 221 8.40 7.39 -14.59
N ASP A 222 7.22 7.65 -15.16
CA ASP A 222 6.88 8.99 -15.67
C ASP A 222 6.59 9.93 -14.49
N PRO A 223 7.42 10.96 -14.24
CA PRO A 223 7.19 11.85 -13.12
C PRO A 223 5.86 12.62 -13.21
N ARG A 224 5.30 12.80 -14.42
CA ARG A 224 3.99 13.44 -14.59
C ARG A 224 2.84 12.63 -13.98
N GLY A 225 3.05 11.33 -13.75
CA GLY A 225 2.13 10.43 -13.05
C GLY A 225 2.30 10.44 -11.53
N LEU A 226 3.23 11.22 -10.97
CA LEU A 226 3.48 11.33 -9.52
C LEU A 226 2.80 12.57 -8.91
N GLN A 227 1.60 12.90 -9.35
CA GLN A 227 0.84 14.05 -8.87
C GLN A 227 -0.65 13.78 -8.92
N LEU A 228 -1.42 14.64 -8.24
CA LEU A 228 -2.87 14.65 -8.34
C LEU A 228 -3.29 14.96 -9.79
N SER A 229 -4.20 14.17 -10.34
CA SER A 229 -4.78 14.42 -11.66
C SER A 229 -5.61 15.71 -11.63
N ALA A 230 -5.51 16.53 -12.66
CA ALA A 230 -6.44 17.64 -12.85
C ALA A 230 -7.85 17.06 -13.08
N GLY A 231 -8.77 17.36 -12.15
CA GLY A 231 -10.16 16.92 -12.22
C GLY A 231 -10.98 17.62 -13.30
#